data_AF-A0A158NTZ4-F1
#
_entry.id   AF-A0A158NTZ4-F1
#
_cell.length_a   1.000
_cell.length_b   1.000
_cell.length_c   1.000
_cell.angle_alpha   90.00
_cell.angle_beta   90.00
_cell.angle_gamma   90.00
#
_symmetry.space_group_name_H-M   'P 1'
#
loop_
_entity.id
_entity.type
_entity.pdbx_description
1 polymer ?
#
loop_
_entity_poly.entity_id
_entity_poly.type
_entity_poly.pdbx_seq_one_letter_code
_entity_poly.pdbx_strand_id
1 'polypeptide(L)'
;MIFRDDRKDSTISIQRSKIHLTVRDLSRLVIEVSFACIHNHALVFQSLVIPEKFQHILRVMGTNIDGNRKVMFAMTAIKGVGRRYANIVLKKADIDLDKRAGECSEEEVEKIVTIMANPRQYKIPDWFLNRQKDIVDGKYSQLTSANLDSKLREDLERMKKIRAHRGLRHYWGLRVRGQHTKTTGRRGRTVGVSKKK
;
A
#
# COMPACT_ATOMS: atom_id res chain seq x y z
N MET A 1 -2.79 20.17 -7.71
CA MET A 1 -1.41 19.81 -8.11
C MET A 1 -1.30 18.31 -8.14
N ILE A 2 -1.51 17.74 -9.31
CA ILE A 2 -1.41 16.30 -9.58
C ILE A 2 0.04 16.08 -10.00
N PHE A 3 0.75 15.20 -9.29
CA PHE A 3 2.11 14.80 -9.68
C PHE A 3 2.04 14.15 -11.06
N ARG A 4 2.61 14.87 -12.03
CA ARG A 4 2.99 14.32 -13.33
C ARG A 4 4.17 13.38 -13.10
N ASP A 5 4.08 12.21 -13.70
CA ASP A 5 5.11 11.18 -13.71
C ASP A 5 6.31 11.70 -14.52
N ASP A 6 7.42 12.02 -13.84
CA ASP A 6 8.70 12.34 -14.47
C ASP A 6 9.34 11.03 -14.99
N ARG A 7 8.92 10.59 -16.17
CA ARG A 7 9.74 9.70 -17.00
C ARG A 7 10.84 10.53 -17.65
N LYS A 8 12.07 10.37 -17.15
CA LYS A 8 13.29 10.80 -17.83
C LYS A 8 13.50 9.90 -19.04
N ASP A 9 12.94 10.30 -20.18
CA ASP A 9 13.29 9.73 -21.48
C ASP A 9 14.65 10.30 -21.90
N SER A 10 15.68 9.45 -21.85
CA SER A 10 16.99 9.71 -22.43
C SER A 10 16.83 9.83 -23.95
N THR A 11 17.14 11.01 -24.48
CA THR A 11 17.20 11.37 -25.90
C THR A 11 18.08 10.40 -26.69
N ILE A 12 17.52 9.73 -27.70
CA ILE A 12 18.27 9.13 -28.80
C ILE A 12 17.82 9.83 -30.08
N SER A 13 18.67 10.74 -30.54
CA SER A 13 18.59 11.42 -31.83
C SER A 13 18.73 10.41 -32.97
N ILE A 14 17.69 10.26 -33.80
CA ILE A 14 17.76 9.45 -35.02
C ILE A 14 17.86 10.40 -36.22
N GLN A 15 19.04 10.44 -36.85
CA GLN A 15 19.21 11.08 -38.15
C GLN A 15 18.51 10.27 -39.23
N ARG A 16 17.73 10.97 -40.07
CA ARG A 16 17.13 10.42 -41.30
C ARG A 16 18.21 10.29 -42.37
N SER A 17 18.63 9.06 -42.68
CA SER A 17 19.27 8.73 -43.96
C SER A 17 18.39 7.77 -44.74
N LYS A 18 17.96 8.22 -45.92
CA LYS A 18 17.21 7.45 -46.92
C LYS A 18 17.99 6.18 -47.29
N ILE A 19 17.35 5.02 -47.19
CA ILE A 19 17.81 3.79 -47.86
C ILE A 19 16.62 3.26 -48.66
N HIS A 20 16.77 3.26 -49.98
CA HIS A 20 15.86 2.61 -50.92
C HIS A 20 16.02 1.09 -50.74
N LEU A 21 14.96 0.40 -50.35
CA LEU A 21 14.89 -1.06 -50.33
C LEU A 21 13.74 -1.51 -51.22
N THR A 22 14.06 -2.38 -52.18
CA THR A 22 13.15 -2.93 -53.18
C THR A 22 12.18 -3.95 -52.57
N VAL A 23 11.01 -4.12 -53.20
CA VAL A 23 9.83 -4.91 -52.74
C VAL A 23 10.12 -6.39 -52.40
N ARG A 24 11.32 -6.91 -52.68
CA ARG A 24 11.73 -8.30 -52.38
C ARG A 24 12.32 -8.51 -50.98
N ASP A 25 12.71 -7.45 -50.26
CA ASP A 25 13.23 -7.58 -48.89
C ASP A 25 12.14 -7.48 -47.80
N LEU A 26 10.95 -7.00 -48.18
CA LEU A 26 9.79 -6.92 -47.28
C LEU A 26 9.21 -8.30 -46.92
N SER A 27 9.39 -9.32 -47.74
CA SER A 27 8.88 -10.67 -47.44
C SER A 27 9.75 -11.43 -46.43
N ARG A 28 11.04 -11.09 -46.28
CA ARG A 28 11.90 -11.68 -45.24
C ARG A 28 11.75 -10.97 -43.89
N LEU A 29 11.51 -9.65 -43.89
CA LEU A 29 11.30 -8.90 -42.65
C LEU A 29 9.96 -9.18 -41.96
N VAL A 30 8.93 -9.58 -42.70
CA VAL A 30 7.64 -9.98 -42.09
C VAL A 30 7.76 -11.32 -41.36
N ILE A 31 8.66 -12.22 -41.77
CA ILE A 31 8.81 -13.53 -41.14
C ILE A 31 9.64 -13.44 -39.84
N GLU A 32 10.62 -12.54 -39.74
CA GLU A 32 11.41 -12.38 -38.50
C GLU A 32 10.72 -11.53 -37.42
N VAL A 33 9.91 -10.52 -37.80
CA VAL A 33 9.17 -9.71 -36.80
C VAL A 33 7.98 -10.47 -36.21
N SER A 34 7.46 -11.48 -36.92
CA SER A 34 6.46 -12.40 -36.36
C SER A 34 7.06 -13.45 -35.42
N PHE A 35 8.36 -13.75 -35.49
CA PHE A 35 8.98 -14.79 -34.66
C PHE A 35 9.47 -14.27 -33.30
N ALA A 36 9.84 -12.99 -33.19
CA ALA A 36 10.29 -12.39 -31.92
C ALA A 36 9.14 -11.96 -30.98
N CYS A 37 7.92 -11.78 -31.51
CA CYS A 37 6.75 -11.35 -30.71
C CYS A 37 6.02 -12.53 -30.03
N ILE A 38 6.39 -13.78 -30.32
CA ILE A 38 5.71 -14.98 -29.80
C ILE A 38 6.42 -15.57 -28.56
N HIS A 39 7.63 -15.10 -28.20
CA HIS A 39 8.44 -15.68 -27.11
C HIS A 39 8.34 -14.97 -25.73
N ASN A 40 7.23 -14.29 -25.43
CA ASN A 40 6.92 -13.88 -24.04
C ASN A 40 5.42 -13.94 -23.70
N HIS A 41 4.63 -14.62 -24.52
CA HIS A 41 3.27 -15.02 -24.19
C HIS A 41 3.23 -16.55 -24.00
N ALA A 42 4.17 -17.07 -23.22
CA ALA A 42 3.91 -18.31 -22.50
C ALA A 42 2.82 -17.97 -21.49
N LEU A 43 1.57 -18.05 -21.95
CA LEU A 43 0.43 -18.33 -21.11
C LEU A 43 0.77 -19.62 -20.38
N VAL A 44 1.39 -19.46 -19.22
CA VAL A 44 1.46 -20.52 -18.21
C VAL A 44 0.01 -20.71 -17.80
N PHE A 45 -0.69 -21.56 -18.55
CA PHE A 45 -1.85 -22.27 -18.05
C PHE A 45 -1.32 -23.15 -16.94
N GLN A 46 -1.09 -22.53 -15.78
CA GLN A 46 -0.66 -23.22 -14.59
C GLN A 46 -1.80 -24.16 -14.25
N SER A 47 -1.50 -25.46 -14.32
CA SER A 47 -2.38 -26.49 -13.79
C SER A 47 -2.87 -26.05 -12.40
N LEU A 48 -4.17 -26.21 -12.14
CA LEU A 48 -4.84 -25.91 -10.88
C LEU A 48 -4.37 -26.86 -9.75
N VAL A 49 -3.06 -26.94 -9.52
CA VAL A 49 -2.49 -27.67 -8.40
C VAL A 49 -2.39 -26.65 -7.27
N ILE A 50 -3.28 -26.80 -6.29
CA ILE A 50 -3.15 -26.12 -5.00
C ILE A 50 -1.80 -26.55 -4.43
N PRO A 51 -0.89 -25.62 -4.06
CA PRO A 51 0.38 -26.00 -3.48
C PRO A 51 0.15 -26.82 -2.21
N GLU A 52 0.92 -27.89 -2.01
CA GLU A 52 0.71 -28.83 -0.91
C GLU A 52 0.76 -28.18 0.48
N LYS A 53 1.45 -27.04 0.60
CA LYS A 53 1.58 -26.26 1.82
C LYS A 53 0.88 -24.91 1.68
N PHE A 54 -0.45 -24.92 1.79
CA PHE A 54 -1.25 -23.69 1.82
C PHE A 54 -1.56 -23.26 3.25
N GLN A 55 -1.17 -22.03 3.61
CA GLN A 55 -1.52 -21.44 4.90
C GLN A 55 -2.81 -20.63 4.80
N HIS A 56 -3.90 -21.14 5.37
CA HIS A 56 -5.19 -20.44 5.33
C HIS A 56 -5.22 -19.20 6.25
N ILE A 57 -4.49 -19.23 7.37
CA ILE A 57 -4.42 -18.12 8.32
C ILE A 57 -2.95 -17.80 8.57
N LEU A 58 -2.57 -16.57 8.28
CA LEU A 58 -1.25 -16.02 8.58
C LEU A 58 -1.36 -15.04 9.74
N ARG A 59 -0.38 -15.06 10.65
CA ARG A 59 -0.34 -14.08 11.74
C ARG A 59 0.85 -13.15 11.57
N VAL A 60 0.57 -11.90 11.22
CA VAL A 60 1.59 -10.90 10.89
C VAL A 60 1.35 -9.64 11.71
N MET A 61 2.40 -9.13 12.36
CA MET A 61 2.41 -7.87 13.12
C MET A 61 1.27 -7.71 14.14
N GLY A 62 0.87 -8.82 14.78
CA GLY A 62 -0.19 -8.86 15.79
C GLY A 62 -1.62 -8.93 15.23
N THR A 63 -1.80 -9.17 13.93
CA THR A 63 -3.11 -9.33 13.28
C THR A 63 -3.22 -10.66 12.53
N ASN A 64 -4.44 -11.17 12.39
CA ASN A 64 -4.73 -12.37 11.61
C ASN A 64 -5.08 -11.97 10.18
N ILE A 65 -4.37 -12.54 9.21
CA ILE A 65 -4.50 -12.30 7.78
C ILE A 65 -5.08 -13.55 7.14
N ASP A 66 -6.02 -13.35 6.21
CA ASP A 66 -6.65 -14.42 5.43
C ASP A 66 -5.77 -14.79 4.21
N GLY A 67 -5.40 -16.07 4.13
CA GLY A 67 -4.52 -16.65 3.11
C GLY A 67 -5.17 -16.73 1.72
N ASN A 68 -6.50 -16.73 1.64
CA ASN A 68 -7.22 -16.83 0.37
C ASN A 68 -7.12 -15.56 -0.48
N ARG A 69 -6.89 -14.42 0.15
CA ARG A 69 -6.81 -13.13 -0.54
C ARG A 69 -5.45 -12.98 -1.20
N LYS A 70 -5.39 -12.24 -2.32
CA LYS A 70 -4.11 -11.84 -2.93
C LYS A 70 -3.26 -11.08 -1.92
N VAL A 71 -1.94 -11.27 -1.96
CA VAL A 71 -0.99 -10.73 -0.97
C VAL A 71 -1.18 -9.22 -0.78
N MET A 72 -1.34 -8.46 -1.87
CA MET A 72 -1.53 -7.00 -1.84
C MET A 72 -2.72 -6.58 -0.96
N PHE A 73 -3.85 -7.29 -1.05
CA PHE A 73 -5.05 -6.97 -0.28
C PHE A 73 -5.01 -7.56 1.11
N ALA A 74 -4.41 -8.75 1.26
CA ALA A 74 -4.24 -9.42 2.53
C ALA A 74 -3.46 -8.54 3.52
N MET A 75 -2.38 -7.89 3.07
CA MET A 75 -1.56 -6.98 3.90
C MET A 75 -2.32 -5.75 4.41
N THR A 76 -3.40 -5.33 3.75
CA THR A 76 -4.22 -4.18 4.20
C THR A 76 -5.04 -4.45 5.46
N ALA A 77 -5.09 -5.70 5.93
CA ALA A 77 -5.68 -6.03 7.22
C ALA A 77 -4.91 -5.40 8.39
N ILE A 78 -3.61 -5.14 8.20
CA ILE A 78 -2.76 -4.51 9.20
C ILE A 78 -3.07 -3.01 9.27
N LYS A 79 -3.44 -2.51 10.45
CA LYS A 79 -3.60 -1.08 10.68
C LYS A 79 -2.29 -0.33 10.40
N GLY A 80 -2.39 0.75 9.64
CA GLY A 80 -1.23 1.55 9.21
C GLY A 80 -0.67 1.13 7.85
N VAL A 81 -1.10 -0.01 7.28
CA VAL A 81 -0.73 -0.45 5.93
C VAL A 81 -1.90 -0.25 4.97
N GLY A 82 -1.74 0.68 4.03
CA GLY A 82 -2.69 0.88 2.93
C GLY A 82 -2.31 0.10 1.68
N ARG A 83 -3.21 0.10 0.68
CA ARG A 83 -2.98 -0.54 -0.64
C ARG A 83 -1.68 -0.06 -1.31
N ARG A 84 -1.44 1.26 -1.27
CA ARG A 84 -0.21 1.87 -1.82
C ARG A 84 1.03 1.41 -1.09
N TYR A 85 0.98 1.34 0.24
CA TYR A 85 2.11 0.94 1.07
C TYR A 85 2.44 -0.53 0.84
N ALA A 86 1.42 -1.40 0.86
CA ALA A 86 1.56 -2.83 0.58
C ALA A 86 2.20 -3.09 -0.79
N ASN A 87 1.77 -2.37 -1.84
CA ASN A 87 2.34 -2.52 -3.17
C ASN A 87 3.85 -2.17 -3.21
N ILE A 88 4.26 -1.07 -2.56
CA ILE A 88 5.67 -0.70 -2.49
C ILE A 88 6.48 -1.72 -1.70
N VAL A 89 5.97 -2.18 -0.55
CA VAL A 89 6.67 -3.18 0.27
C VAL A 89 6.87 -4.48 -0.51
N LEU A 90 5.84 -4.97 -1.20
CA LEU A 90 5.93 -6.20 -1.99
C LEU A 90 6.91 -6.07 -3.17
N LYS A 91 6.92 -4.91 -3.83
CA LYS A 91 7.91 -4.60 -4.88
C LYS A 91 9.35 -4.47 -4.35
N LYS A 92 9.53 -4.17 -3.06
CA LYS A 92 10.85 -4.13 -2.42
C LYS A 92 11.27 -5.48 -1.85
N ALA A 93 10.30 -6.34 -1.56
CA ALA A 93 10.51 -7.73 -1.16
C ALA A 93 10.70 -8.67 -2.35
N ASP A 94 10.54 -8.18 -3.58
CA ASP A 94 10.54 -8.95 -4.83
C ASP A 94 9.52 -10.11 -4.83
N ILE A 95 8.35 -9.86 -4.23
CA ILE A 95 7.23 -10.81 -4.19
C ILE A 95 6.23 -10.45 -5.29
N ASP A 96 5.79 -11.45 -6.03
CA ASP A 96 4.75 -11.26 -7.04
C ASP A 96 3.40 -10.84 -6.42
N LEU A 97 2.70 -9.93 -7.11
CA LEU A 97 1.47 -9.32 -6.62
C LEU A 97 0.23 -10.19 -6.87
N ASP A 98 0.32 -11.14 -7.81
CA ASP A 98 -0.78 -12.02 -8.18
C ASP A 98 -0.86 -13.29 -7.32
N LYS A 99 0.25 -13.65 -6.66
CA LYS A 99 0.29 -14.68 -5.61
C LYS A 99 -0.80 -14.47 -4.54
N ARG A 100 -1.26 -15.58 -3.97
CA ARG A 100 -2.13 -15.55 -2.79
C ARG A 100 -1.30 -15.48 -1.51
N ALA A 101 -1.86 -14.89 -0.46
CA ALA A 101 -1.16 -14.78 0.82
C ALA A 101 -0.80 -16.14 1.40
N GLY A 102 -1.67 -17.15 1.27
CA GLY A 102 -1.42 -18.49 1.79
C GLY A 102 -0.35 -19.29 1.04
N GLU A 103 0.13 -18.79 -0.10
CA GLU A 103 1.20 -19.39 -0.89
C GLU A 103 2.59 -18.81 -0.55
N CYS A 104 2.63 -17.75 0.27
CA CYS A 104 3.88 -17.14 0.70
C CYS A 104 4.71 -18.08 1.57
N SER A 105 6.01 -18.12 1.32
CA SER A 105 6.94 -18.81 2.20
C SER A 105 7.16 -18.02 3.50
N GLU A 106 7.58 -18.70 4.57
CA GLU A 106 7.86 -18.03 5.85
C GLU A 106 8.97 -16.97 5.70
N GLU A 107 9.96 -17.23 4.84
CA GLU A 107 11.04 -16.29 4.53
C GLU A 107 10.53 -15.03 3.82
N GLU A 108 9.58 -15.17 2.90
CA GLU A 108 8.93 -14.03 2.23
C GLU A 108 8.14 -13.19 3.25
N VAL A 109 7.43 -13.85 4.17
CA VAL A 109 6.69 -13.19 5.26
C VAL A 109 7.64 -12.40 6.18
N GLU A 110 8.77 -12.97 6.56
CA GLU A 110 9.77 -12.30 7.39
C GLU A 110 10.40 -11.10 6.66
N LYS A 111 10.69 -11.22 5.36
CA LYS A 111 11.13 -10.08 4.53
C LYS A 111 10.10 -8.95 4.53
N ILE A 112 8.81 -9.26 4.37
CA ILE A 112 7.75 -8.25 4.46
C ILE A 112 7.78 -7.54 5.83
N VAL A 113 7.89 -8.30 6.91
CA VAL A 113 7.90 -7.75 8.28
C VAL A 113 9.10 -6.84 8.52
N THR A 114 10.30 -7.24 8.08
CA THR A 114 11.52 -6.44 8.23
C THR A 114 11.46 -5.14 7.42
N ILE A 115 10.95 -5.17 6.20
CA ILE A 115 10.73 -3.97 5.36
C ILE A 115 9.70 -3.04 6.00
N MET A 116 8.64 -3.61 6.58
CA MET A 116 7.61 -2.84 7.27
C MET A 116 8.14 -2.16 8.53
N ALA A 117 9.00 -2.83 9.30
CA ALA A 117 9.60 -2.28 10.51
C ALA A 117 10.62 -1.16 10.18
N ASN A 118 11.44 -1.35 9.14
CA ASN A 118 12.55 -0.46 8.81
C ASN A 118 12.46 0.10 7.37
N PRO A 119 11.43 0.89 7.02
CA PRO A 119 11.19 1.30 5.64
C PRO A 119 12.30 2.16 5.03
N ARG A 120 13.04 2.92 5.86
CA ARG A 120 14.09 3.84 5.41
C ARG A 120 15.30 3.09 4.82
N GLN A 121 15.62 1.91 5.36
CA GLN A 121 16.74 1.09 4.88
C GLN A 121 16.48 0.59 3.46
N TYR A 122 15.22 0.33 3.12
CA TYR A 122 14.79 -0.18 1.81
C TYR A 122 14.50 0.92 0.77
N LYS A 123 15.09 2.10 0.96
CA LYS A 123 14.99 3.26 0.03
C LYS A 123 13.55 3.74 -0.18
N ILE A 124 12.69 3.66 0.84
CA ILE A 124 11.37 4.31 0.83
C ILE A 124 11.56 5.77 1.25
N PRO A 125 11.01 6.75 0.51
CA PRO A 125 11.22 8.16 0.83
C PRO A 125 10.46 8.60 2.09
N ASP A 126 11.03 9.56 2.82
CA ASP A 126 10.51 10.01 4.12
C ASP A 126 9.09 10.60 4.05
N TRP A 127 8.73 11.25 2.93
CA TRP A 127 7.38 11.80 2.70
C TRP A 127 6.28 10.73 2.59
N PHE A 128 6.65 9.47 2.39
CA PHE A 128 5.71 8.36 2.25
C PHE A 128 5.31 7.75 3.60
N LEU A 129 6.06 8.05 4.66
CA LEU A 129 5.83 7.47 5.98
C LEU A 129 4.64 8.14 6.68
N ASN A 130 3.92 7.35 7.49
CA ASN A 130 2.71 7.81 8.19
C ASN A 130 3.00 8.91 9.21
N ARG A 131 4.06 8.77 10.01
CA ARG A 131 4.41 9.73 11.07
C ARG A 131 5.73 10.40 10.74
N GLN A 132 5.62 11.61 10.23
CA GLN A 132 6.75 12.43 9.83
C GLN A 132 7.07 13.41 10.96
N LYS A 133 8.36 13.52 11.30
CA LYS A 133 8.89 14.42 12.32
C LYS A 133 8.08 14.39 13.62
N ASP A 134 8.21 13.30 14.38
CA ASP A 134 7.54 13.19 15.68
C ASP A 134 7.92 14.35 16.61
N ILE A 135 6.98 14.81 17.44
CA ILE A 135 7.19 15.89 18.40
C ILE A 135 8.15 15.45 19.53
N VAL A 136 8.12 14.17 19.91
CA VAL A 136 8.98 13.63 20.97
C VAL A 136 10.37 13.32 20.41
N ASP A 137 10.44 12.43 19.43
CA ASP A 137 11.72 11.89 18.96
C ASP A 137 12.31 12.63 17.76
N GLY A 138 11.54 13.47 17.05
CA GLY A 138 11.94 14.11 15.79
C GLY A 138 12.12 13.16 14.60
N LYS A 139 12.01 11.85 14.82
CA LYS A 139 12.25 10.80 13.82
C LYS A 139 11.05 10.63 12.87
N TYR A 140 11.34 10.07 11.71
CA TYR A 140 10.35 9.63 10.72
C TYR A 140 10.13 8.12 10.91
N SER A 141 8.87 7.71 11.08
CA SER A 141 8.54 6.31 11.32
C SER A 141 7.24 5.90 10.63
N GLN A 142 7.20 4.63 10.24
CA GLN A 142 5.95 3.97 9.89
C GLN A 142 5.34 3.38 11.15
N LEU A 143 4.09 3.76 11.44
CA LEU A 143 3.35 3.17 12.55
C LEU A 143 2.52 1.99 12.05
N THR A 144 2.65 0.86 12.75
CA THR A 144 1.93 -0.38 12.48
C THR A 144 1.14 -0.84 13.71
N SER A 145 0.00 -1.47 13.45
CA SER A 145 -0.84 -2.18 14.44
C SER A 145 -1.01 -1.43 15.76
N ALA A 146 -0.54 -2.00 16.88
CA ALA A 146 -0.75 -1.46 18.22
C ALA A 146 -0.07 -0.10 18.43
N ASN A 147 1.10 0.11 17.81
CA ASN A 147 1.87 1.34 17.96
C ASN A 147 1.10 2.55 17.39
N LEU A 148 0.31 2.33 16.33
CA LEU A 148 -0.54 3.38 15.75
C LEU A 148 -1.61 3.84 16.73
N ASP A 149 -2.31 2.89 17.36
CA ASP A 149 -3.38 3.19 18.30
C ASP A 149 -2.83 3.88 19.57
N SER A 150 -1.68 3.42 20.09
CA SER A 150 -1.02 4.04 21.25
C SER A 150 -0.58 5.48 20.96
N LYS A 151 0.08 5.73 19.83
CA LYS A 151 0.50 7.09 19.46
C LYS A 151 -0.68 8.04 19.26
N LEU A 152 -1.77 7.58 18.65
CA LEU A 152 -2.97 8.40 18.52
C LEU A 152 -3.57 8.78 19.88
N ARG A 153 -3.58 7.85 20.84
CA ARG A 153 -4.05 8.11 22.21
C ARG A 153 -3.15 9.11 22.95
N GLU A 154 -1.83 8.91 22.91
CA GLU A 154 -0.84 9.82 23.49
C GLU A 154 -1.01 11.25 22.95
N ASP A 155 -1.19 11.40 21.64
CA ASP A 155 -1.41 12.70 20.99
C ASP A 155 -2.72 13.37 21.44
N LEU A 156 -3.80 12.60 21.59
CA LEU A 156 -5.09 13.10 22.10
C LEU A 156 -5.01 13.51 23.57
N GLU A 157 -4.36 12.71 24.40
CA GLU A 157 -4.19 12.99 25.83
C GLU A 157 -3.32 14.21 26.06
N ARG A 158 -2.25 14.37 25.28
CA ARG A 158 -1.42 15.58 25.31
C ARG A 158 -2.23 16.83 25.00
N MET A 159 -3.06 16.81 23.95
CA MET A 159 -3.92 17.95 23.62
C MET A 159 -4.95 18.27 24.72
N LYS A 160 -5.47 17.24 25.40
CA LYS A 160 -6.38 17.40 26.55
C LYS A 160 -5.66 18.04 27.75
N LYS A 161 -4.45 17.59 28.07
CA LYS A 161 -3.63 18.14 29.18
C LYS A 161 -3.29 19.61 28.97
N ILE A 162 -2.92 20.01 27.75
CA ILE A 162 -2.61 21.40 27.40
C ILE A 162 -3.88 22.29 27.36
N ARG A 163 -5.09 21.69 27.37
CA ARG A 163 -6.38 22.38 27.19
C ARG A 163 -6.49 23.14 25.87
N ALA A 164 -5.89 22.61 24.80
CA ALA A 164 -6.06 23.17 23.46
C ALA A 164 -7.52 23.01 23.00
N HIS A 165 -8.07 23.96 22.23
CA HIS A 165 -9.46 23.91 21.73
C HIS A 165 -9.80 22.58 21.04
N ARG A 166 -8.86 22.05 20.23
CA ARG A 166 -9.02 20.72 19.59
C ARG A 166 -9.10 19.59 20.62
N GLY A 167 -8.27 19.64 21.67
CA GLY A 167 -8.27 18.66 22.77
C GLY A 167 -9.57 18.69 23.57
N LEU A 168 -10.09 19.88 23.88
CA LEU A 168 -11.38 20.06 24.55
C LEU A 168 -12.55 19.51 23.71
N ARG A 169 -12.54 19.77 22.39
CA ARG A 169 -13.54 19.17 21.48
C ARG A 169 -13.46 17.64 21.44
N HIS A 170 -12.26 17.07 21.45
CA HIS A 170 -12.07 15.62 21.56
C HIS A 170 -12.53 15.07 22.91
N TYR A 171 -12.41 15.83 24.00
CA TYR A 171 -12.94 15.45 25.31
C TYR A 171 -14.48 15.43 25.30
N TRP A 172 -15.13 16.42 24.68
CA TRP A 172 -16.59 16.49 24.54
C TRP A 172 -17.18 15.64 23.42
N GLY A 173 -16.34 14.94 22.62
CA GLY A 173 -16.81 14.15 21.48
C GLY A 173 -17.40 14.99 20.33
N LEU A 174 -17.07 16.28 20.26
CA LEU A 174 -17.50 17.17 19.20
C LEU A 174 -16.59 17.09 17.97
N ARG A 175 -17.12 17.49 16.81
CA ARG A 175 -16.33 17.58 15.57
C ARG A 175 -15.22 18.62 15.70
N VAL A 176 -14.00 18.28 15.27
CA VAL A 176 -12.78 19.04 15.60
C VAL A 176 -12.32 19.99 14.49
N ARG A 177 -12.66 19.72 13.23
CA ARG A 177 -12.14 20.50 12.07
C ARG A 177 -13.03 21.69 11.70
N GLY A 178 -13.78 22.24 12.66
CA GLY A 178 -14.62 23.43 12.43
C GLY A 178 -15.91 23.18 11.62
N GLN A 179 -16.34 21.92 11.45
CA GLN A 179 -17.60 21.64 10.77
C GLN A 179 -18.81 22.21 11.54
N HIS A 180 -19.81 22.71 10.82
CA HIS A 180 -21.08 23.13 11.42
C HIS A 180 -21.83 21.96 12.06
N THR A 181 -22.21 22.11 13.33
CA THR A 181 -22.89 21.07 14.12
C THR A 181 -24.40 21.33 14.33
N LYS A 182 -24.96 22.39 13.72
CA LYS A 182 -26.39 22.74 13.84
C LYS A 182 -27.30 21.69 13.18
N THR A 183 -26.98 21.30 11.96
CA THR A 183 -27.82 20.41 11.13
C THR A 183 -27.29 18.98 11.06
N THR A 184 -25.97 18.79 11.04
CA THR A 184 -25.33 17.50 10.79
C THR A 184 -24.73 16.88 12.05
N GLY A 185 -24.53 15.55 12.05
CA GLY A 185 -24.00 14.82 13.21
C GLY A 185 -25.06 14.36 14.21
N ARG A 186 -26.34 14.36 13.80
CA ARG A 186 -27.49 13.88 14.61
C ARG A 186 -27.63 12.36 14.69
N ARG A 187 -26.90 11.62 13.84
CA ARG A 187 -26.81 10.15 13.88
C ARG A 187 -25.72 9.74 14.88
N GLY A 188 -26.03 9.86 16.18
CA GLY A 188 -25.16 9.54 17.30
C GLY A 188 -25.98 9.04 18.50
N ARG A 189 -25.36 8.89 19.68
CA ARG A 189 -26.04 8.43 20.89
C ARG A 189 -27.12 9.46 21.28
N THR A 190 -28.38 9.17 20.95
CA THR A 190 -29.53 10.01 21.33
C THR A 190 -29.62 10.04 22.85
N VAL A 191 -29.49 11.23 23.44
CA VAL A 191 -29.93 11.48 24.81
C VAL A 191 -31.43 11.79 24.75
N GLY A 192 -32.29 10.79 24.99
CA GLY A 192 -33.74 11.04 25.15
C GLY A 192 -34.69 9.93 24.72
N VAL A 193 -35.42 9.42 25.73
CA VAL A 193 -36.58 8.51 25.77
C VAL A 193 -36.36 7.09 25.21
N SER A 194 -35.99 6.19 26.11
CA SER A 194 -36.25 4.75 25.95
C SER A 194 -37.77 4.52 26.06
N LYS A 195 -38.42 4.09 24.98
CA LYS A 195 -39.74 3.45 25.10
C LYS A 195 -39.50 2.03 25.60
N LYS A 196 -40.06 1.72 26.77
CA LYS A 196 -40.11 0.36 27.31
C LYS A 196 -40.82 -0.53 26.29
N LYS A 197 -40.16 -1.61 25.89
CA LYS A 197 -40.79 -2.70 25.12
C LYS A 197 -41.39 -3.69 26.10
#